data_AF-A0A1W1BET4-F1
#
_entry.id   AF-A0A1W1BET4-F1
#
_cell.length_a   1.000
_cell.length_b   1.000
_cell.length_c   1.000
_cell.angle_alpha   90.00
_cell.angle_beta   90.00
_cell.angle_gamma   90.00
#
_symmetry.space_group_name_H-M   'P 1'
#
loop_
_entity.id
_entity.type
_entity.pdbx_description
1 polymer ?
#
loop_
_entity_poly.entity_id
_entity_poly.type
_entity_poly.pdbx_seq_one_letter_code
_entity_poly.pdbx_strand_id
1 'polypeptide(L)' 'MNLKVTYHAGERFLQRVFGLTSYTVKEVKKAMLFISRDIKDVECNCFSFPLPSFPSYRAIVKDGSLVTIVPKQ' A
#
# COMPACT_ATOMS: atom_id res chain seq x y z
N MET A 1 10.64 12.41 -3.60
CA MET A 1 11.20 11.04 -3.45
C MET A 1 10.08 10.06 -3.73
N ASN A 2 10.25 9.08 -4.63
CA ASN A 2 9.22 8.05 -4.84
C ASN A 2 9.29 7.01 -3.71
N LEU A 3 8.15 6.80 -3.03
CA LEU A 3 8.00 5.74 -2.03
C LEU A 3 8.14 4.36 -2.69
N LYS A 4 8.98 3.50 -2.13
CA LYS A 4 9.06 2.09 -2.57
C LYS A 4 7.92 1.29 -1.96
N VAL A 5 7.13 0.61 -2.77
CA VAL A 5 6.12 -0.33 -2.25
C VAL A 5 6.78 -1.69 -2.03
N THR A 6 6.69 -2.21 -0.81
CA THR A 6 7.22 -3.54 -0.47
C THR A 6 6.29 -4.65 -0.94
N TYR A 7 6.82 -5.87 -1.09
CA TYR A 7 6.00 -7.05 -1.40
C TYR A 7 4.92 -7.27 -0.33
N HIS A 8 5.30 -7.17 0.94
CA HIS A 8 4.38 -7.32 2.07
C HIS A 8 3.22 -6.31 2.02
N ALA A 9 3.48 -5.07 1.62
CA ALA A 9 2.41 -4.10 1.44
C ALA A 9 1.42 -4.50 0.33
N GLY A 10 1.91 -5.05 -0.77
CA GLY A 10 1.05 -5.60 -1.84
C GLY A 10 0.16 -6.73 -1.33
N GLU A 11 0.69 -7.65 -0.53
CA GLU A 11 -0.10 -8.71 0.11
C GLU A 11 -1.18 -8.14 1.03
N ARG A 12 -0.82 -7.20 1.89
CA ARG A 12 -1.76 -6.60 2.85
C ARG A 12 -2.85 -5.79 2.16
N PHE A 13 -2.55 -5.18 1.03
CA PHE A 13 -3.56 -4.54 0.19
C PHE A 13 -4.59 -5.55 -0.31
N LEU A 14 -4.16 -6.64 -0.93
CA LEU A 14 -5.06 -7.68 -1.42
C LEU A 14 -5.91 -8.28 -0.30
N GLN A 15 -5.30 -8.57 0.86
CA GLN A 15 -6.00 -9.13 2.01
C GLN A 15 -7.01 -8.16 2.63
N ARG A 16 -6.62 -6.90 2.86
CA ARG A 16 -7.40 -5.98 3.71
C ARG A 16 -8.35 -5.10 2.91
N VAL A 17 -7.97 -4.71 1.69
CA VAL A 17 -8.79 -3.86 0.83
C VAL A 17 -9.74 -4.70 -0.02
N PHE A 18 -9.29 -5.86 -0.51
CA PHE A 18 -10.11 -6.72 -1.37
C PHE A 18 -10.63 -7.99 -0.68
N GLY A 19 -10.25 -8.23 0.58
CA GLY A 19 -10.72 -9.41 1.32
C GLY A 19 -10.21 -10.74 0.76
N LEU A 20 -9.12 -10.74 -0.03
CA LEU A 20 -8.61 -11.95 -0.66
C LEU A 20 -7.87 -12.83 0.35
N THR A 21 -8.29 -14.09 0.44
CA THR A 21 -7.64 -15.12 1.28
C THR A 21 -6.52 -15.86 0.54
N SER A 22 -6.49 -15.77 -0.79
CA SER A 22 -5.45 -16.35 -1.64
C SER A 22 -5.13 -15.44 -2.81
N TYR A 23 -3.87 -15.40 -3.21
CA TYR A 23 -3.39 -14.62 -4.35
C TYR A 23 -2.06 -15.18 -4.86
N THR A 24 -1.76 -14.89 -6.12
CA THR A 24 -0.53 -15.26 -6.81
C THR A 24 0.53 -14.17 -6.67
N VAL A 25 1.80 -14.54 -6.86
CA VAL A 25 2.91 -13.57 -6.95
C VAL A 25 2.66 -12.50 -8.02
N LYS A 26 1.99 -12.86 -9.13
CA LYS A 26 1.64 -11.94 -10.21
C LYS A 26 0.62 -10.89 -9.74
N GLU A 27 -0.35 -11.29 -8.93
CA GLU A 27 -1.34 -10.38 -8.35
C GLU A 27 -0.71 -9.45 -7.32
N VAL A 28 0.21 -9.95 -6.48
CA VAL A 28 0.96 -9.09 -5.56
C VAL A 28 1.77 -8.04 -6.33
N LYS A 29 2.46 -8.41 -7.41
CA LYS A 29 3.18 -7.44 -8.25
C LYS A 29 2.26 -6.41 -8.90
N LYS A 30 1.06 -6.83 -9.36
CA LYS A 30 0.04 -5.90 -9.88
C LYS A 30 -0.47 -4.94 -8.79
N ALA A 31 -0.72 -5.45 -7.58
CA ALA A 31 -1.10 -4.65 -6.43
C ALA A 31 -0.02 -3.62 -6.09
N MET A 32 1.26 -4.02 -6.05
CA MET A 32 2.37 -3.09 -5.83
C MET A 32 2.41 -1.98 -6.89
N LEU A 33 2.26 -2.33 -8.17
CA LEU A 33 2.21 -1.35 -9.27
C LEU A 33 1.02 -0.40 -9.14
N PHE A 34 -0.14 -0.91 -8.75
CA PHE A 34 -1.33 -0.10 -8.49
C PHE A 34 -1.05 0.90 -7.36
N ILE A 35 -0.58 0.42 -6.21
CA ILE A 35 -0.28 1.27 -5.04
C ILE A 35 0.75 2.34 -5.43
N SER A 36 1.83 1.97 -6.13
CA SER A 36 2.85 2.93 -6.58
C SER A 36 2.28 4.04 -7.45
N ARG A 37 1.27 3.75 -8.27
CA ARG A 37 0.58 4.75 -9.10
C ARG A 37 -0.36 5.62 -8.27
N ASP A 38 -1.08 5.01 -7.33
CA ASP A 38 -2.02 5.68 -6.43
C ASP A 38 -1.32 6.71 -5.54
N ILE A 39 -0.11 6.38 -5.07
CA ILE A 39 0.65 7.23 -4.14
C ILE A 39 1.69 8.12 -4.83
N LYS A 40 1.70 8.18 -6.18
CA LYS A 40 2.77 8.85 -6.94
C LYS A 40 2.93 10.34 -6.59
N ASP A 41 1.83 11.01 -6.27
CA ASP A 41 1.76 12.44 -5.94
C ASP A 41 1.70 12.68 -4.42
N VAL A 42 1.89 11.64 -3.60
CA VAL A 42 1.88 11.75 -2.15
C VAL A 42 3.26 12.20 -1.66
N GLU A 43 3.34 13.43 -1.16
CA GLU A 43 4.51 13.92 -0.44
C GLU A 43 4.51 13.37 1.00
N CYS A 44 5.28 12.32 1.24
CA CYS A 44 5.31 11.64 2.52
C CYS A 44 6.47 12.13 3.40
N ASN A 45 6.23 13.16 4.20
CA ASN A 45 7.11 13.60 5.30
C ASN A 45 6.78 12.91 6.64
N CYS A 46 5.85 11.96 6.63
CA CYS A 46 5.26 11.34 7.82
C CYS A 46 5.37 9.82 7.79
N PHE A 47 5.26 9.18 8.96
CA PHE A 47 5.30 7.72 9.10
C PHE A 47 4.07 7.00 8.51
N SER A 48 3.00 7.74 8.17
CA SER A 48 1.79 7.16 7.60
C SER A 48 0.89 8.20 6.95
N PHE A 49 0.11 7.78 5.96
CA PHE A 49 -0.84 8.63 5.24
C PHE A 49 -2.10 7.84 4.80
N PRO A 50 -3.25 8.49 4.58
CA PRO A 50 -4.43 7.84 4.00
C PRO A 50 -4.12 7.25 2.61
N LEU A 51 -4.53 6.03 2.32
CA LEU A 51 -4.38 5.49 0.98
C LEU A 51 -5.34 6.25 0.03
N PRO A 52 -4.87 6.98 -1.00
CA PRO A 52 -5.68 7.95 -1.74
C PRO A 52 -6.97 7.36 -2.33
N SER A 53 -6.87 6.24 -3.05
CA SER A 53 -8.04 5.56 -3.62
C SER A 53 -8.90 4.82 -2.58
N PHE A 54 -8.40 4.65 -1.35
CA PHE A 54 -9.04 3.86 -0.30
C PHE A 54 -8.96 4.58 1.05
N PRO A 55 -9.71 5.68 1.23
CA PRO A 55 -9.55 6.58 2.37
C PRO A 55 -9.89 5.93 3.72
N SER A 56 -10.57 4.79 3.75
CA SER A 56 -10.80 3.99 4.98
C SER A 56 -9.55 3.22 5.43
N TYR A 57 -8.45 3.30 4.69
CA TYR A 57 -7.20 2.63 4.98
C TYR A 57 -6.05 3.64 5.08
N ARG A 58 -5.01 3.24 5.81
CA ARG A 58 -3.79 4.03 6.03
C ARG A 58 -2.58 3.22 5.58
N ALA A 59 -1.75 3.82 4.75
CA ALA A 59 -0.44 3.32 4.38
C ALA A 59 0.57 3.66 5.48
N ILE A 60 1.38 2.68 5.87
CA ILE A 60 2.47 2.87 6.85
C ILE A 60 3.80 2.87 6.10
N VAL A 61 4.63 3.87 6.39
CA VAL A 61 5.93 4.08 5.76
C VAL A 61 7.04 3.95 6.79
N LYS A 62 8.08 3.23 6.40
CA LYS A 62 9.34 3.12 7.14
C LYS A 62 10.48 3.22 6.14
N ASP A 63 11.46 4.07 6.44
CA ASP A 63 12.69 4.24 5.64
C ASP A 63 12.40 4.45 4.13
N GLY A 64 11.46 5.35 3.82
CA GLY A 64 11.05 5.66 2.43
C GLY A 64 10.31 4.53 1.71
N SER A 65 9.88 3.51 2.44
CA SER A 65 9.18 2.34 1.90
C SER A 65 7.81 2.17 2.54
N LEU A 66 6.78 1.96 1.73
CA LEU A 66 5.45 1.56 2.19
C LEU A 66 5.50 0.07 2.57
N VAL A 67 5.42 -0.18 3.87
CA VAL A 67 5.63 -1.52 4.47
C VAL A 67 4.32 -2.28 4.70
N THR A 68 3.23 -1.57 4.98
CA THR A 68 1.93 -2.22 5.22
C THR A 68 0.77 -1.24 5.01
N ILE A 69 -0.45 -1.78 4.89
CA ILE A 69 -1.71 -1.03 4.78
C ILE A 69 -2.65 -1.55 5.86
N VAL A 70 -3.23 -0.67 6.66
CA VAL A 70 -4.11 -1.01 7.78
C VAL A 70 -5.45 -0.27 7.67
N PRO A 71 -6.57 -0.83 8.14
CA PRO A 71 -7.82 -0.08 8.26
C PRO A 71 -7.62 1.11 9.22
N LYS A 72 -8.27 2.23 8.92
CA LYS A 72 -8.43 3.31 9.90
C LYS A 72 -9.41 2.83 10.97
N GLN A 73 -9.04 3.07 12.23
CA GLN A 73 -9.98 2.98 13.34
C GLN A 73 -10.97 4.15 13.26
#